data_AF-M7NB68-F1
#
_entry.id   AF-M7NB68-F1
#
_cell.length_a   1.000
_cell.length_b   1.000
_cell.length_c   1.000
_cell.angle_alpha   90.00
_cell.angle_beta   90.00
_cell.angle_gamma   90.00
#
_symmetry.space_group_name_H-M   'P 1'
#
loop_
_entity.id
_entity.type
_entity.pdbx_description
1 polymer ?
#
loop_
_entity_poly.entity_id
_entity_poly.type
_entity_poly.pdbx_seq_one_letter_code
_entity_poly.pdbx_strand_id
1 'polypeptide(L)'
;MVGSFESSLINALEKVYDEESTEKKQVYIKELIDSIKHYSNQLHKGRYREAGYGEIFVTYFKNFTVSIVFGTEERNNGSGCLLRLNRDFLITNAHVIKGAIEAKRLLIGSVEVYNIEEKIVSIDDDLDLAVIDLSESLNKDLEDTGKMFFTPESWPPSESEIGDQVYIAGFPGIFREDEEMFSSIYYTAIHEEIMDVTDRRLIVKFSRENWKKALGLKEISDLKRLGGLSGGPVFICRDDKPELVGFTYEDGGGFFDGVKVIKSYFINNDGEIIRNVQ
;
A
#
# COMPACT_ATOMS: atom_id res chain seq x y z
N MET A 1 -28.33 6.70 6.55
CA MET A 1 -27.29 7.40 5.76
C MET A 1 -26.59 8.35 6.70
N VAL A 2 -25.30 8.15 6.94
CA VAL A 2 -24.48 9.17 7.62
C VAL A 2 -24.25 10.26 6.57
N GLY A 3 -24.68 11.51 6.84
CA GLY A 3 -24.51 12.62 5.91
C GLY A 3 -23.02 12.94 5.69
N SER A 4 -22.69 13.60 4.58
CA SER A 4 -21.32 14.06 4.33
C SER A 4 -20.85 15.04 5.42
N PHE A 5 -19.54 15.23 5.56
CA PHE A 5 -19.00 16.21 6.51
C PHE A 5 -19.48 17.62 6.17
N GLU A 6 -19.55 17.96 4.87
CA GLU A 6 -20.07 19.21 4.34
C GLU A 6 -21.53 19.43 4.74
N SER A 7 -22.37 18.39 4.64
CA SER A 7 -23.77 18.47 5.07
C SER A 7 -23.87 18.72 6.58
N SER A 8 -23.01 18.05 7.36
CA SER A 8 -22.96 18.23 8.81
C SER A 8 -22.46 19.63 9.19
N LEU A 9 -21.48 20.16 8.44
CA LEU A 9 -20.91 21.49 8.60
C LEU A 9 -21.94 22.59 8.28
N ILE A 10 -22.66 22.47 7.16
CA ILE A 10 -23.74 23.39 6.78
C ILE A 10 -24.81 23.43 7.88
N ASN A 11 -25.31 22.26 8.30
CA ASN A 11 -26.31 22.19 9.37
C ASN A 11 -25.82 22.80 10.69
N ALA A 12 -24.54 22.65 11.02
CA ALA A 12 -23.96 23.23 12.22
C ALA A 12 -23.81 24.76 12.10
N LEU A 13 -23.42 25.27 10.93
CA LEU A 13 -23.33 26.70 10.66
C LEU A 13 -24.70 27.38 10.69
N GLU A 14 -25.73 26.75 10.13
CA GLU A 14 -27.12 27.23 10.19
C GLU A 14 -27.60 27.33 11.64
N LYS A 15 -27.32 26.32 12.49
CA LYS A 15 -27.63 26.37 13.94
C LYS A 15 -26.94 27.54 14.64
N VAL A 16 -25.68 27.84 14.30
CA VAL A 16 -24.95 28.99 14.88
C VAL A 16 -25.57 30.31 14.41
N TYR A 17 -25.98 30.38 13.15
CA TYR A 17 -26.57 31.57 12.55
C TYR A 17 -27.93 31.91 13.17
N ASP A 18 -28.81 30.92 13.27
CA ASP A 18 -30.19 31.05 13.75
C ASP A 18 -30.33 31.18 15.28
N GLU A 19 -29.31 30.79 16.05
CA GLU A 19 -29.34 30.96 17.49
C GLU A 19 -29.39 32.47 17.85
N GLU A 20 -30.11 32.85 18.91
CA GLU A 20 -30.17 34.25 19.34
C GLU A 20 -29.31 34.50 20.58
N SER A 21 -29.12 33.47 21.41
CA SER A 21 -28.30 33.56 22.62
C SER A 21 -26.81 33.55 22.30
N THR A 22 -26.09 34.60 22.71
CA THR A 22 -24.63 34.69 22.54
C THR A 22 -23.88 33.55 23.25
N GLU A 23 -24.33 33.15 24.44
CA GLU A 23 -23.70 32.04 25.17
C GLU A 23 -23.84 30.72 24.41
N LYS A 24 -25.04 30.43 23.89
CA LYS A 24 -25.27 29.22 23.08
C LYS A 24 -24.51 29.26 21.76
N LYS A 25 -24.42 30.42 21.10
CA LYS A 25 -23.57 30.60 19.91
C LYS A 25 -22.12 30.25 20.18
N GLN A 26 -21.56 30.72 21.29
CA GLN A 26 -20.18 30.41 21.66
C GLN A 26 -19.97 28.90 21.86
N VAL A 27 -20.93 28.22 22.49
CA VAL A 27 -20.92 26.75 22.63
C VAL A 27 -20.95 26.07 21.27
N TYR A 28 -21.90 26.42 20.38
CA TYR A 28 -21.99 25.83 19.05
C TYR A 28 -20.76 26.10 18.17
N ILE A 29 -20.20 27.31 18.24
CA ILE A 29 -18.95 27.65 17.54
C ILE A 29 -17.81 26.76 18.03
N LYS A 30 -17.71 26.54 19.35
CA LYS A 30 -16.69 25.66 19.91
C LYS A 30 -16.86 24.22 19.43
N GLU A 31 -18.06 23.67 19.50
CA GLU A 31 -18.38 22.33 19.00
C GLU A 31 -18.07 22.19 17.49
N LEU A 32 -18.34 23.23 16.71
CA LEU A 32 -18.03 23.28 15.28
C LEU A 32 -16.51 23.26 15.04
N ILE A 33 -15.75 24.08 15.76
CA ILE A 33 -14.28 24.10 15.69
C ILE A 33 -13.72 22.72 16.04
N ASP A 34 -14.20 22.11 17.12
CA ASP A 34 -13.75 20.79 17.55
C ASP A 34 -14.09 19.70 16.52
N SER A 35 -15.26 19.81 15.87
CA SER A 35 -15.66 18.91 14.77
C SER A 35 -14.78 19.07 13.53
N ILE A 36 -14.44 20.30 13.14
CA ILE A 36 -13.52 20.59 12.02
C ILE A 36 -12.12 20.05 12.32
N LYS A 37 -11.60 20.31 13.54
CA LYS A 37 -10.30 19.78 13.98
C LYS A 37 -10.28 18.25 13.96
N HIS A 38 -11.34 17.63 14.47
CA HIS A 38 -11.47 16.18 14.45
C HIS A 38 -11.46 15.63 13.02
N TYR A 39 -12.26 16.20 12.11
CA TYR A 39 -12.30 15.78 10.72
C TYR A 39 -10.96 15.97 10.00
N SER A 40 -10.32 17.13 10.17
CA SER A 40 -9.00 17.40 9.60
C SER A 40 -7.95 16.40 10.10
N ASN A 41 -7.96 16.08 11.40
CA ASN A 41 -7.07 15.06 11.97
C ASN A 41 -7.34 13.67 11.38
N GLN A 42 -8.60 13.33 11.07
CA GLN A 42 -8.92 12.05 10.43
C GLN A 42 -8.38 11.97 9.00
N LEU A 43 -8.47 13.05 8.21
CA LEU A 43 -7.87 13.12 6.87
C LEU A 43 -6.34 12.98 6.92
N HIS A 44 -5.72 13.62 7.90
CA HIS A 44 -4.29 13.51 8.14
C HIS A 44 -3.87 12.08 8.51
N LYS A 45 -4.75 11.34 9.20
CA LYS A 45 -4.59 9.91 9.50
C LYS A 45 -4.95 8.97 8.34
N GLY A 46 -5.09 9.46 7.11
CA GLY A 46 -5.35 8.60 5.95
C GLY A 46 -6.82 8.29 5.67
N ARG A 47 -7.76 8.85 6.44
CA ARG A 47 -9.20 8.66 6.16
C ARG A 47 -9.58 9.41 4.90
N TYR A 48 -10.29 8.75 3.99
CA TYR A 48 -10.80 9.40 2.78
C TYR A 48 -12.06 10.24 3.06
N ARG A 49 -12.23 11.33 2.28
CA ARG A 49 -13.31 12.32 2.46
C ARG A 49 -14.71 11.74 2.25
N GLU A 50 -14.87 10.90 1.22
CA GLU A 50 -16.14 10.29 0.82
C GLU A 50 -15.93 8.86 0.29
N ALA A 51 -17.00 8.05 0.27
CA ALA A 51 -16.94 6.64 -0.12
C ALA A 51 -16.25 6.37 -1.46
N GLY A 52 -16.38 7.26 -2.46
CA GLY A 52 -15.77 7.11 -3.77
C GLY A 52 -14.25 7.37 -3.82
N TYR A 53 -13.69 8.08 -2.85
CA TYR A 53 -12.24 8.39 -2.86
C TYR A 53 -11.39 7.14 -2.65
N GLY A 54 -11.87 6.18 -1.85
CA GLY A 54 -11.16 4.92 -1.66
C GLY A 54 -11.00 4.13 -2.96
N GLU A 55 -12.01 4.16 -3.83
CA GLU A 55 -11.99 3.51 -5.14
C GLU A 55 -10.95 4.13 -6.10
N ILE A 56 -10.83 5.46 -6.04
CA ILE A 56 -9.84 6.21 -6.82
C ILE A 56 -8.42 5.79 -6.40
N PHE A 57 -8.13 5.78 -5.09
CA PHE A 57 -6.82 5.38 -4.59
C PHE A 57 -6.47 3.93 -4.92
N VAL A 58 -7.41 3.00 -4.72
CA VAL A 58 -7.22 1.59 -5.06
C VAL A 58 -6.88 1.40 -6.55
N THR A 59 -7.54 2.14 -7.43
CA THR A 59 -7.27 2.11 -8.88
C THR A 59 -5.93 2.78 -9.22
N TYR A 60 -5.59 3.86 -8.52
CA TYR A 60 -4.33 4.57 -8.68
C TYR A 60 -3.13 3.68 -8.30
N PHE A 61 -3.17 3.04 -7.13
CA PHE A 61 -2.08 2.17 -6.62
C PHE A 61 -1.78 0.96 -7.49
N LYS A 62 -2.78 0.46 -8.22
CA LYS A 62 -2.63 -0.63 -9.18
C LYS A 62 -1.59 -0.32 -10.26
N ASN A 63 -1.38 0.96 -10.60
CA ASN A 63 -0.44 1.36 -11.65
C ASN A 63 1.02 1.15 -11.23
N PHE A 64 1.33 1.26 -9.94
CA PHE A 64 2.68 1.09 -9.38
C PHE A 64 2.90 -0.28 -8.78
N THR A 65 1.85 -1.08 -8.62
CA THR A 65 1.92 -2.42 -8.03
C THR A 65 2.04 -3.46 -9.14
N VAL A 66 3.04 -4.34 -9.06
CA VAL A 66 3.29 -5.39 -10.04
C VAL A 66 3.26 -6.77 -9.39
N SER A 67 2.79 -7.76 -10.14
CA SER A 67 2.93 -9.17 -9.76
C SER A 67 4.35 -9.62 -10.07
N ILE A 68 4.92 -10.43 -9.20
CA ILE A 68 6.20 -11.10 -9.44
C ILE A 68 5.89 -12.59 -9.53
N VAL A 69 6.14 -13.21 -10.67
CA VAL A 69 5.87 -14.65 -10.88
C VAL A 69 7.16 -15.34 -11.30
N PHE A 70 7.46 -16.45 -10.66
CA PHE A 70 8.68 -17.20 -10.94
C PHE A 70 8.46 -18.70 -10.84
N GLY A 71 9.27 -19.47 -11.57
CA GLY A 71 9.10 -20.91 -11.74
C GLY A 71 8.48 -21.29 -13.08
N THR A 72 8.59 -22.57 -13.44
CA THR A 72 8.09 -23.12 -14.71
C THR A 72 6.85 -23.97 -14.50
N GLU A 73 7.00 -25.09 -13.78
CA GLU A 73 5.93 -26.06 -13.48
C GLU A 73 5.16 -25.66 -12.22
N GLU A 74 5.87 -25.42 -11.12
CA GLU A 74 5.32 -24.81 -9.91
C GLU A 74 5.59 -23.31 -9.94
N ARG A 75 4.57 -22.53 -10.29
CA ARG A 75 4.66 -21.06 -10.29
C ARG A 75 4.46 -20.54 -8.87
N ASN A 76 5.47 -19.86 -8.36
CA ASN A 76 5.37 -19.05 -7.15
C ASN A 76 4.98 -17.62 -7.53
N ASN A 77 4.42 -16.89 -6.58
CA ASN A 77 4.11 -15.48 -6.78
C ASN A 77 4.40 -14.63 -5.56
N GLY A 78 4.77 -13.39 -5.84
CA GLY A 78 4.87 -12.29 -4.89
C GLY A 78 4.35 -11.01 -5.54
N SER A 79 4.55 -9.90 -4.85
CA SER A 79 4.17 -8.56 -5.29
C SER A 79 5.37 -7.64 -5.20
N GLY A 80 5.32 -6.53 -5.92
CA GLY A 80 6.34 -5.48 -5.84
C GLY A 80 5.79 -4.12 -6.18
N CYS A 81 6.59 -3.10 -5.89
CA CYS A 81 6.29 -1.70 -6.15
C CYS A 81 7.31 -1.11 -7.13
N LEU A 82 6.81 -0.45 -8.16
CA LEU A 82 7.59 0.38 -9.07
C LEU A 82 7.74 1.77 -8.44
N LEU A 83 8.97 2.12 -8.07
CA LEU A 83 9.30 3.33 -7.34
C LEU A 83 10.36 4.12 -8.11
N ARG A 84 10.11 5.42 -8.32
CA ARG A 84 11.06 6.35 -8.94
C ARG A 84 11.61 7.29 -7.87
N LEU A 85 12.91 7.17 -7.61
CA LEU A 85 13.72 8.06 -6.77
C LEU A 85 14.77 8.73 -7.67
N ASN A 86 16.07 8.61 -7.35
CA ASN A 86 17.13 9.00 -8.28
C ASN A 86 17.16 8.11 -9.53
N ARG A 87 16.59 6.90 -9.43
CA ARG A 87 16.49 5.89 -10.48
C ARG A 87 15.14 5.18 -10.40
N ASP A 88 14.90 4.30 -11.36
CA ASP A 88 13.71 3.47 -11.44
C ASP A 88 13.97 2.13 -10.77
N PHE A 89 13.21 1.82 -9.72
CA PHE A 89 13.39 0.64 -8.91
C PHE A 89 12.13 -0.25 -8.88
N LEU A 90 12.36 -1.55 -8.78
CA LEU A 90 11.40 -2.49 -8.21
C LEU A 90 11.79 -2.75 -6.76
N ILE A 91 10.86 -2.52 -5.85
CA ILE A 91 10.99 -2.90 -4.45
C ILE A 91 10.08 -4.09 -4.15
N THR A 92 10.62 -5.09 -3.46
CA THR A 92 9.87 -6.28 -3.02
C THR A 92 10.57 -6.92 -1.81
N ASN A 93 10.14 -8.10 -1.39
CA ASN A 93 10.80 -8.85 -0.33
C ASN A 93 12.03 -9.62 -0.83
N ALA A 94 13.01 -9.80 0.07
CA ALA A 94 14.23 -10.56 -0.21
C ALA A 94 13.93 -12.01 -0.59
N HIS A 95 13.03 -12.68 0.14
CA HIS A 95 12.68 -14.07 -0.16
C HIS A 95 12.02 -14.26 -1.53
N VAL A 96 11.27 -13.26 -2.01
CA VAL A 96 10.62 -13.29 -3.34
C VAL A 96 11.69 -13.29 -4.44
N ILE A 97 12.67 -12.39 -4.35
CA ILE A 97 13.76 -12.30 -5.33
C ILE A 97 14.66 -13.53 -5.26
N LYS A 98 14.98 -14.03 -4.07
CA LYS A 98 15.77 -15.27 -3.93
C LYS A 98 15.09 -16.46 -4.57
N GLY A 99 13.79 -16.64 -4.36
CA GLY A 99 13.02 -17.67 -5.06
C GLY A 99 13.03 -17.50 -6.58
N ALA A 100 12.99 -16.25 -7.06
CA ALA A 100 13.07 -15.95 -8.49
C ALA A 100 14.43 -16.29 -9.11
N ILE A 101 15.52 -16.01 -8.38
CA ILE A 101 16.89 -16.37 -8.76
C ILE A 101 17.02 -17.89 -8.91
N GLU A 102 16.59 -18.65 -7.91
CA GLU A 102 16.63 -20.12 -7.92
C GLU A 102 15.84 -20.71 -9.10
N ALA A 103 14.70 -20.11 -9.41
CA ALA A 103 13.83 -20.53 -10.50
C ALA A 103 14.33 -20.17 -11.91
N LYS A 104 15.31 -19.24 -12.03
CA LYS A 104 15.91 -18.74 -13.30
C LYS A 104 14.95 -18.12 -14.31
N ARG A 105 13.66 -18.11 -14.03
CA ARG A 105 12.61 -17.52 -14.86
C ARG A 105 11.73 -16.65 -13.99
N LEU A 106 11.66 -15.37 -14.35
CA LEU A 106 10.98 -14.34 -13.61
C LEU A 106 10.14 -13.47 -14.56
N LEU A 107 8.90 -13.22 -14.17
CA LEU A 107 8.03 -12.21 -14.76
C LEU A 107 7.78 -11.11 -13.73
N ILE A 108 8.01 -9.86 -14.12
CA ILE A 108 7.58 -8.67 -13.38
C ILE A 108 6.42 -8.05 -14.17
N GLY A 109 5.21 -8.11 -13.60
CA GLY A 109 3.99 -7.89 -14.36
C GLY A 109 3.87 -8.91 -15.50
N SER A 110 3.88 -8.41 -16.73
CA SER A 110 3.91 -9.23 -17.96
C SER A 110 5.27 -9.21 -18.68
N VAL A 111 6.31 -8.63 -18.07
CA VAL A 111 7.64 -8.51 -18.66
C VAL A 111 8.54 -9.63 -18.14
N GLU A 112 9.17 -10.36 -19.05
CA GLU A 112 10.14 -11.40 -18.70
C GLU A 112 11.50 -10.79 -18.42
N VAL A 113 12.08 -11.17 -17.28
CA VAL A 113 13.33 -10.59 -16.80
C VAL A 113 14.36 -11.70 -16.63
N TYR A 114 15.50 -11.49 -17.27
CA TYR A 114 16.65 -12.38 -17.24
C TYR A 114 17.76 -11.76 -16.38
N ASN A 115 18.61 -12.61 -15.79
CA ASN A 115 19.75 -12.21 -14.97
C ASN A 115 19.39 -11.17 -13.89
N ILE A 116 18.29 -11.39 -13.18
CA ILE A 116 17.82 -10.46 -12.12
C ILE A 116 18.90 -10.18 -11.07
N GLU A 117 19.79 -11.15 -10.83
CA GLU A 117 20.94 -11.05 -9.93
C GLU A 117 21.85 -9.86 -10.24
N GLU A 118 22.07 -9.58 -11.53
CA GLU A 118 22.94 -8.48 -12.01
C GLU A 118 22.28 -7.10 -11.79
N LYS A 119 20.98 -7.08 -11.51
CA LYS A 119 20.18 -5.87 -11.33
C LYS A 119 19.87 -5.56 -9.86
N ILE A 120 20.33 -6.40 -8.93
CA ILE A 120 20.14 -6.16 -7.49
C ILE A 120 21.04 -5.00 -7.06
N VAL A 121 20.40 -3.94 -6.57
CA VAL A 121 21.11 -2.81 -5.94
C VAL A 121 21.44 -3.14 -4.50
N SER A 122 20.44 -3.64 -3.77
CA SER A 122 20.61 -4.05 -2.38
C SER A 122 19.61 -5.13 -2.01
N ILE A 123 20.01 -6.00 -1.08
CA ILE A 123 19.16 -7.05 -0.51
C ILE A 123 19.51 -7.20 0.96
N ASP A 124 18.49 -7.31 1.81
CA ASP A 124 18.63 -7.45 3.25
C ASP A 124 17.68 -8.52 3.76
N ASP A 125 18.26 -9.60 4.28
CA ASP A 125 17.50 -10.77 4.75
C ASP A 125 16.81 -10.53 6.09
N ASP A 126 17.36 -9.68 6.97
CA ASP A 126 16.78 -9.44 8.28
C ASP A 126 15.58 -8.49 8.19
N LEU A 127 15.60 -7.58 7.21
CA LEU A 127 14.47 -6.72 6.89
C LEU A 127 13.52 -7.34 5.86
N ASP A 128 13.91 -8.47 5.27
CA ASP A 128 13.25 -9.11 4.13
C ASP A 128 12.92 -8.12 3.01
N LEU A 129 13.92 -7.35 2.58
CA LEU A 129 13.80 -6.32 1.54
C LEU A 129 14.78 -6.56 0.40
N ALA A 130 14.34 -6.31 -0.83
CA ALA A 130 15.18 -6.28 -2.01
C ALA A 130 14.84 -5.07 -2.89
N VAL A 131 15.89 -4.44 -3.41
CA VAL A 131 15.81 -3.31 -4.35
C VAL A 131 16.50 -3.70 -5.64
N ILE A 132 15.74 -3.65 -6.74
CA ILE A 132 16.21 -3.99 -8.07
C ILE A 132 16.17 -2.73 -8.93
N ASP A 133 17.24 -2.48 -9.67
CA ASP A 133 17.32 -1.39 -10.63
C ASP A 133 16.72 -1.77 -11.99
N LEU A 134 15.85 -0.90 -12.50
CA LEU A 134 15.12 -1.07 -13.76
C LEU A 134 15.54 -0.06 -14.85
N SER A 135 16.55 0.79 -14.59
CA SER A 135 16.93 1.92 -15.44
C SER A 135 17.42 1.55 -16.85
N GLU A 136 17.93 0.33 -17.02
CA GLU A 136 18.41 -0.20 -18.29
C GLU A 136 17.30 -0.98 -19.03
N SER A 137 16.45 -0.23 -19.74
CA SER A 137 15.34 -0.68 -20.62
C SER A 137 14.12 -1.33 -19.97
N LEU A 138 14.26 -1.98 -18.81
CA LEU A 138 13.16 -2.69 -18.17
C LEU A 138 12.02 -1.75 -17.73
N ASN A 139 12.35 -0.52 -17.34
CA ASN A 139 11.36 0.51 -17.02
C ASN A 139 10.42 0.81 -18.19
N LYS A 140 10.96 0.93 -19.41
CA LYS A 140 10.18 1.20 -20.62
C LYS A 140 9.27 0.03 -20.95
N ASP A 141 9.77 -1.20 -20.89
CA ASP A 141 8.96 -2.40 -21.15
C ASP A 141 7.78 -2.48 -20.17
N LEU A 142 7.98 -2.09 -18.90
CA LEU A 142 6.90 -2.01 -17.91
C LEU A 142 5.93 -0.86 -18.22
N GLU A 143 6.41 0.33 -18.55
CA GLU A 143 5.57 1.47 -18.93
C GLU A 143 4.72 1.17 -20.17
N ASP A 144 5.24 0.42 -21.14
CA ASP A 144 4.52 -0.03 -22.35
C ASP A 144 3.36 -0.99 -22.01
N THR A 145 3.36 -1.62 -20.82
CA THR A 145 2.22 -2.41 -20.31
C THR A 145 1.15 -1.56 -19.61
N GLY A 146 1.33 -0.24 -19.57
CA GLY A 146 0.47 0.71 -18.86
C GLY A 146 0.80 0.84 -17.37
N LYS A 147 1.96 0.33 -16.92
CA LYS A 147 2.44 0.55 -15.56
C LYS A 147 3.12 1.90 -15.42
N MET A 148 3.23 2.36 -14.19
CA MET A 148 3.85 3.64 -13.84
C MET A 148 4.76 3.45 -12.64
N PHE A 149 5.71 4.38 -12.48
CA PHE A 149 6.53 4.47 -11.30
C PHE A 149 5.93 5.48 -10.32
N PHE A 150 5.75 5.06 -9.07
CA PHE A 150 5.36 5.97 -8.01
C PHE A 150 6.51 6.94 -7.74
N THR A 151 6.24 8.26 -7.74
CA THR A 151 7.22 9.29 -7.40
C THR A 151 6.74 9.98 -6.13
N PRO A 152 7.37 9.73 -4.97
CA PRO A 152 6.94 10.34 -3.71
C PRO A 152 7.20 11.85 -3.69
N GLU A 153 6.32 12.63 -3.05
CA GLU A 153 6.58 14.07 -2.82
C GLU A 153 7.73 14.32 -1.84
N SER A 154 7.91 13.40 -0.88
CA SER A 154 9.01 13.40 0.08
C SER A 154 9.54 11.98 0.32
N TRP A 155 10.86 11.85 0.43
CA TRP A 155 11.50 10.57 0.72
C TRP A 155 12.60 10.75 1.77
N PRO A 156 12.59 9.99 2.88
CA PRO A 156 11.58 8.99 3.27
C PRO A 156 10.17 9.58 3.50
N PRO A 157 9.11 8.75 3.57
CA PRO A 157 7.76 9.23 3.90
C PRO A 157 7.69 9.75 5.34
N SER A 158 6.60 10.44 5.67
CA SER A 158 6.33 10.88 7.04
C SER A 158 6.16 9.68 7.98
N GLU A 159 6.50 9.86 9.27
CA GLU A 159 6.31 8.81 10.27
C GLU A 159 4.85 8.34 10.32
N SER A 160 4.67 7.04 10.43
CA SER A 160 3.36 6.42 10.65
C SER A 160 3.07 6.29 12.13
N GLU A 161 1.82 6.52 12.51
CA GLU A 161 1.35 6.38 13.88
C GLU A 161 0.28 5.31 14.04
N ILE A 162 0.04 4.86 15.27
CA ILE A 162 -1.13 4.03 15.58
C ILE A 162 -2.42 4.79 15.23
N GLY A 163 -3.32 4.10 14.55
CA GLY A 163 -4.59 4.64 14.06
C GLY A 163 -4.56 5.21 12.65
N ASP A 164 -3.37 5.35 12.04
CA ASP A 164 -3.26 5.70 10.63
C ASP A 164 -3.93 4.62 9.76
N GLN A 165 -4.65 5.05 8.73
CA GLN A 165 -5.32 4.21 7.76
C GLN A 165 -4.40 3.97 6.57
N VAL A 166 -4.23 2.69 6.21
CA VAL A 166 -3.34 2.24 5.15
C VAL A 166 -4.08 1.46 4.07
N TYR A 167 -3.55 1.51 2.87
CA TYR A 167 -3.88 0.63 1.76
C TYR A 167 -2.75 -0.38 1.55
N ILE A 168 -3.04 -1.65 1.80
CA ILE A 168 -2.16 -2.77 1.48
C ILE A 168 -2.52 -3.26 0.09
N ALA A 169 -1.59 -3.20 -0.86
CA ALA A 169 -1.83 -3.54 -2.26
C ALA A 169 -0.92 -4.68 -2.75
N GLY A 170 -1.44 -5.57 -3.58
CA GLY A 170 -0.66 -6.67 -4.15
C GLY A 170 -1.48 -7.68 -4.94
N PHE A 171 -0.90 -8.86 -5.13
CA PHE A 171 -1.44 -9.96 -5.95
C PHE A 171 -1.47 -11.27 -5.15
N PRO A 172 -2.53 -11.52 -4.36
CA PRO A 172 -2.69 -12.76 -3.62
C PRO A 172 -2.66 -13.98 -4.55
N GLY A 173 -1.84 -14.97 -4.20
CA GLY A 173 -1.73 -16.21 -4.98
C GLY A 173 -3.02 -17.01 -5.04
N ILE A 174 -3.88 -16.90 -4.01
CA ILE A 174 -5.20 -17.56 -3.98
C ILE A 174 -6.15 -17.08 -5.08
N PHE A 175 -5.92 -15.89 -5.63
CA PHE A 175 -6.72 -15.39 -6.76
C PHE A 175 -6.08 -15.67 -8.11
N ARG A 176 -4.88 -16.25 -8.16
CA ARG A 176 -4.27 -16.64 -9.43
C ARG A 176 -5.06 -17.79 -10.05
N GLU A 177 -5.34 -17.66 -11.34
CA GLU A 177 -6.00 -18.69 -12.14
C GLU A 177 -5.04 -19.08 -13.26
N ASP A 178 -4.49 -20.28 -13.14
CA ASP A 178 -3.55 -20.83 -14.12
C ASP A 178 -4.34 -21.65 -15.16
N GLU A 179 -4.26 -21.24 -16.42
CA GLU A 179 -4.73 -21.97 -17.59
C GLU A 179 -3.54 -22.54 -18.38
N GLU A 180 -3.81 -23.42 -19.36
CA GLU A 180 -2.77 -24.09 -20.14
C GLU A 180 -1.81 -23.12 -20.85
N MET A 181 -2.33 -21.98 -21.32
CA MET A 181 -1.56 -21.00 -22.10
C MET A 181 -1.28 -19.67 -21.38
N PHE A 182 -1.99 -19.34 -20.30
CA PHE A 182 -1.80 -18.08 -19.60
C PHE A 182 -2.17 -18.20 -18.11
N SER A 183 -1.69 -17.25 -17.30
CA SER A 183 -2.12 -17.09 -15.91
C SER A 183 -2.84 -15.75 -15.76
N SER A 184 -4.04 -15.78 -15.22
CA SER A 184 -4.75 -14.58 -14.79
C SER A 184 -4.40 -14.29 -13.33
N ILE A 185 -3.89 -13.09 -13.06
CA ILE A 185 -3.47 -12.67 -11.72
C ILE A 185 -4.28 -11.43 -11.33
N TYR A 186 -4.91 -11.49 -10.15
CA TYR A 186 -5.86 -10.45 -9.73
C TYR A 186 -5.25 -9.56 -8.66
N TYR A 187 -5.25 -8.27 -8.96
CA TYR A 187 -4.87 -7.23 -8.01
C TYR A 187 -5.88 -7.15 -6.85
N THR A 188 -5.37 -6.97 -5.64
CA THR A 188 -6.14 -6.77 -4.42
C THR A 188 -5.58 -5.59 -3.66
N ALA A 189 -6.48 -4.76 -3.11
CA ALA A 189 -6.13 -3.72 -2.15
C ALA A 189 -7.04 -3.83 -0.93
N ILE A 190 -6.45 -3.72 0.26
CA ILE A 190 -7.12 -3.82 1.55
C ILE A 190 -6.91 -2.50 2.28
N HIS A 191 -7.97 -1.91 2.80
CA HIS A 191 -7.92 -0.67 3.58
C HIS A 191 -8.15 -0.97 5.05
N GLU A 192 -7.13 -0.75 5.89
CA GLU A 192 -7.10 -1.14 7.30
C GLU A 192 -6.32 -0.14 8.15
N GLU A 193 -6.40 -0.29 9.47
CA GLU A 193 -5.77 0.59 10.45
C GLU A 193 -4.43 0.03 10.98
N ILE A 194 -3.44 0.88 11.22
CA ILE A 194 -2.21 0.52 11.93
C ILE A 194 -2.51 0.35 13.42
N MET A 195 -2.21 -0.84 13.95
CA MET A 195 -2.42 -1.23 15.35
C MET A 195 -1.18 -1.05 16.22
N ASP A 196 0.01 -1.20 15.63
CA ASP A 196 1.29 -1.06 16.34
C ASP A 196 2.37 -0.51 15.41
N VAL A 197 3.31 0.24 16.00
CA VAL A 197 4.44 0.88 15.31
C VAL A 197 5.70 0.63 16.11
N THR A 198 6.71 0.10 15.44
CA THR A 198 8.07 -0.07 16.00
C THR A 198 9.08 0.64 15.12
N ASP A 199 10.34 0.67 15.52
CA ASP A 199 11.43 1.27 14.73
C ASP A 199 11.59 0.62 13.34
N ARG A 200 11.16 -0.64 13.17
CA ARG A 200 11.34 -1.38 11.90
C ARG A 200 10.06 -1.63 11.15
N ARG A 201 8.98 -1.95 11.86
CA ARG A 201 7.76 -2.50 11.28
C ARG A 201 6.52 -1.76 11.74
N LEU A 202 5.51 -1.82 10.90
CA LEU A 202 4.12 -1.52 11.22
C LEU A 202 3.37 -2.84 11.34
N ILE A 203 2.40 -2.89 12.24
CA ILE A 203 1.44 -3.99 12.33
C ILE A 203 0.08 -3.42 11.97
N VAL A 204 -0.48 -3.91 10.87
CA VAL A 204 -1.78 -3.47 10.34
C VAL A 204 -2.85 -4.46 10.74
N LYS A 205 -4.01 -3.94 11.14
CA LYS A 205 -5.16 -4.73 11.52
C LYS A 205 -5.61 -5.66 10.40
N PHE A 206 -6.13 -6.82 10.77
CA PHE A 206 -6.64 -7.81 9.83
C PHE A 206 -8.05 -8.25 10.21
N SER A 207 -9.02 -7.36 10.06
CA SER A 207 -10.40 -7.55 10.54
C SER A 207 -11.33 -8.00 9.42
N ARG A 208 -11.11 -9.22 8.91
CA ARG A 208 -11.82 -9.75 7.74
C ARG A 208 -13.34 -9.70 7.86
N GLU A 209 -13.86 -9.85 9.07
CA GLU A 209 -15.29 -9.77 9.38
C GLU A 209 -15.92 -8.40 9.06
N ASN A 210 -15.11 -7.35 8.98
CA ASN A 210 -15.54 -5.98 8.68
C ASN A 210 -15.29 -5.59 7.22
N TRP A 211 -14.64 -6.44 6.43
CA TRP A 211 -14.31 -6.13 5.05
C TRP A 211 -15.56 -6.07 4.18
N LYS A 212 -15.60 -5.04 3.33
CA LYS A 212 -16.62 -4.86 2.30
C LYS A 212 -15.92 -4.72 0.97
N LYS A 213 -16.38 -5.50 -0.01
CA LYS A 213 -15.90 -5.38 -1.38
C LYS A 213 -16.33 -4.01 -1.93
N ALA A 214 -15.36 -3.19 -2.31
CA ALA A 214 -15.61 -1.93 -3.01
C ALA A 214 -15.63 -2.15 -4.52
N LEU A 215 -14.60 -2.81 -5.06
CA LEU A 215 -14.41 -3.01 -6.50
C LEU A 215 -13.90 -4.43 -6.81
N GLY A 216 -13.96 -4.81 -8.08
CA GLY A 216 -13.27 -5.98 -8.62
C GLY A 216 -14.14 -7.21 -8.85
N LEU A 217 -13.52 -8.25 -9.39
CA LEU A 217 -14.20 -9.47 -9.83
C LEU A 217 -14.27 -10.54 -8.74
N LYS A 218 -13.19 -10.72 -7.96
CA LYS A 218 -13.11 -11.74 -6.90
C LYS A 218 -13.87 -11.31 -5.66
N GLU A 219 -14.46 -12.26 -4.95
CA GLU A 219 -15.14 -12.00 -3.68
C GLU A 219 -14.14 -11.87 -2.54
N ILE A 220 -14.33 -10.86 -1.69
CA ILE A 220 -13.40 -10.59 -0.59
C ILE A 220 -13.37 -11.73 0.44
N SER A 221 -14.47 -12.48 0.57
CA SER A 221 -14.58 -13.68 1.41
C SER A 221 -13.66 -14.82 0.97
N ASP A 222 -13.19 -14.80 -0.28
CA ASP A 222 -12.31 -15.82 -0.82
C ASP A 222 -10.84 -15.55 -0.49
N LEU A 223 -10.49 -14.34 -0.01
CA LEU A 223 -9.16 -13.99 0.47
C LEU A 223 -8.88 -14.64 1.84
N LYS A 224 -8.73 -15.96 1.82
CA LYS A 224 -8.49 -16.80 3.01
C LYS A 224 -7.01 -16.84 3.40
N ARG A 225 -6.12 -16.53 2.44
CA ARG A 225 -4.67 -16.54 2.56
C ARG A 225 -4.10 -15.28 1.92
N LEU A 226 -3.05 -14.73 2.52
CA LEU A 226 -2.36 -13.54 2.04
C LEU A 226 -1.09 -13.84 1.25
N GLY A 227 -0.65 -15.10 1.21
CA GLY A 227 0.48 -15.53 0.39
C GLY A 227 0.38 -14.96 -1.03
N GLY A 228 1.46 -14.34 -1.49
CA GLY A 228 1.50 -13.56 -2.72
C GLY A 228 1.45 -12.04 -2.55
N LEU A 229 0.94 -11.54 -1.42
CA LEU A 229 1.00 -10.11 -1.08
C LEU A 229 2.41 -9.66 -0.65
N SER A 230 3.29 -10.58 -0.28
CA SER A 230 4.69 -10.32 0.06
C SER A 230 5.37 -9.40 -0.96
N GLY A 231 5.95 -8.31 -0.48
CA GLY A 231 6.61 -7.25 -1.26
C GLY A 231 5.66 -6.21 -1.83
N GLY A 232 4.35 -6.40 -1.65
CA GLY A 232 3.32 -5.47 -2.10
C GLY A 232 3.37 -4.14 -1.33
N PRO A 233 3.21 -2.99 -2.01
CA PRO A 233 3.32 -1.69 -1.37
C PRO A 233 2.18 -1.40 -0.40
N VAL A 234 2.52 -0.60 0.61
CA VAL A 234 1.59 -0.10 1.62
C VAL A 234 1.60 1.42 1.59
N PHE A 235 0.43 2.04 1.38
CA PHE A 235 0.27 3.49 1.24
C PHE A 235 -0.58 4.07 2.36
N ILE A 236 -0.29 5.30 2.79
CA ILE A 236 -1.21 6.16 3.54
C ILE A 236 -1.63 7.32 2.63
N CYS A 237 -2.91 7.71 2.64
CA CYS A 237 -3.38 8.87 1.88
C CYS A 237 -3.61 10.09 2.78
N ARG A 238 -2.55 10.83 3.13
CA ARG A 238 -2.66 12.01 3.98
C ARG A 238 -3.09 13.21 3.16
N ASP A 239 -4.22 13.83 3.49
CA ASP A 239 -4.74 15.00 2.78
C ASP A 239 -4.81 14.79 1.24
N ASP A 240 -5.30 13.61 0.85
CA ASP A 240 -5.43 13.14 -0.54
C ASP A 240 -4.10 12.88 -1.27
N LYS A 241 -2.97 12.92 -0.54
CA LYS A 241 -1.64 12.64 -1.07
C LYS A 241 -1.16 11.26 -0.63
N PRO A 242 -0.87 10.35 -1.56
CA PRO A 242 -0.36 9.04 -1.22
C PRO A 242 1.10 9.11 -0.77
N GLU A 243 1.40 8.42 0.33
CA GLU A 243 2.75 8.20 0.85
C GLU A 243 3.02 6.70 0.92
N LEU A 244 4.09 6.24 0.26
CA LEU A 244 4.52 4.84 0.32
C LEU A 244 5.25 4.58 1.63
N VAL A 245 4.58 3.99 2.62
CA VAL A 245 5.09 3.81 3.99
C VAL A 245 5.78 2.48 4.24
N GLY A 246 5.61 1.51 3.34
CA GLY A 246 6.28 0.23 3.48
C GLY A 246 5.86 -0.83 2.49
N PHE A 247 6.29 -2.06 2.80
CA PHE A 247 6.06 -3.24 1.98
C PHE A 247 5.57 -4.38 2.86
N THR A 248 4.56 -5.10 2.39
CA THR A 248 3.99 -6.25 3.10
C THR A 248 5.04 -7.35 3.23
N TYR A 249 5.19 -7.97 4.39
CA TYR A 249 6.05 -9.13 4.56
C TYR A 249 5.45 -10.11 5.59
N GLU A 250 5.68 -11.40 5.43
CA GLU A 250 5.24 -12.43 6.38
C GLU A 250 6.45 -13.07 7.06
N ASP A 251 6.73 -12.66 8.30
CA ASP A 251 7.71 -13.34 9.15
C ASP A 251 7.01 -14.46 9.92
N GLY A 252 6.86 -15.62 9.26
CA GLY A 252 6.72 -17.00 9.78
C GLY A 252 5.70 -17.33 10.89
N GLY A 253 5.04 -16.35 11.49
CA GLY A 253 4.09 -16.46 12.58
C GLY A 253 2.65 -16.43 12.07
N GLY A 254 1.78 -17.19 12.73
CA GLY A 254 0.38 -17.29 12.34
C GLY A 254 -0.36 -15.94 12.35
N PHE A 255 -1.42 -15.88 11.53
CA PHE A 255 -2.27 -14.73 11.20
C PHE A 255 -2.96 -13.99 12.37
N PHE A 256 -2.73 -14.36 13.63
CA PHE A 256 -3.46 -13.78 14.77
C PHE A 256 -3.00 -12.36 15.15
N ASP A 257 -1.81 -11.93 14.68
CA ASP A 257 -1.20 -10.67 15.11
C ASP A 257 -1.34 -9.50 14.09
N GLY A 258 -2.01 -9.71 12.95
CA GLY A 258 -2.16 -8.70 11.89
C GLY A 258 -1.17 -8.82 10.72
N VAL A 259 -1.27 -7.93 9.74
CA VAL A 259 -0.37 -7.89 8.58
C VAL A 259 0.88 -7.10 8.95
N LYS A 260 2.05 -7.71 8.82
CA LYS A 260 3.34 -7.05 9.09
C LYS A 260 3.78 -6.28 7.84
N VAL A 261 4.29 -5.08 8.07
CA VAL A 261 4.78 -4.19 7.01
C VAL A 261 6.17 -3.72 7.41
N ILE A 262 7.16 -3.93 6.53
CA ILE A 262 8.49 -3.36 6.71
C ILE A 262 8.46 -1.92 6.20
N LYS A 263 8.96 -0.98 7.01
CA LYS A 263 8.88 0.45 6.67
C LYS A 263 9.78 0.76 5.46
N SER A 264 9.29 1.64 4.56
CA SER A 264 10.04 2.06 3.36
C SER A 264 11.22 2.97 3.67
N TYR A 265 11.25 3.60 4.86
CA TYR A 265 12.30 4.53 5.28
C TYR A 265 13.72 3.92 5.30
N PHE A 266 13.81 2.59 5.29
CA PHE A 266 15.09 1.88 5.19
C PHE A 266 15.75 1.98 3.82
N ILE A 267 15.09 2.51 2.80
CA ILE A 267 15.65 2.61 1.44
C ILE A 267 16.03 4.07 1.20
N ASN A 268 17.29 4.34 0.85
CA ASN A 268 17.73 5.70 0.50
C ASN A 268 17.36 6.08 -0.96
N ASN A 269 17.66 7.30 -1.37
CA ASN A 269 17.35 7.79 -2.73
C ASN A 269 18.04 7.02 -3.86
N ASP A 270 19.15 6.34 -3.55
CA ASP A 270 19.95 5.55 -4.50
C ASP A 270 19.56 4.06 -4.49
N GLY A 271 18.55 3.68 -3.70
CA GLY A 271 18.06 2.30 -3.62
C GLY A 271 18.86 1.39 -2.70
N GLU A 272 19.75 1.94 -1.86
CA GLU A 272 20.46 1.15 -0.86
C GLU A 272 19.62 1.00 0.42
N ILE A 273 19.60 -0.21 0.97
CA ILE A 273 18.98 -0.50 2.26
C ILE A 273 19.92 -0.09 3.40
N ILE A 274 19.49 0.86 4.24
CA ILE A 274 20.24 1.44 5.35
C ILE A 274 19.61 1.10 6.70
N ARG A 275 20.32 0.41 7.59
CA ARG A 275 19.80 0.04 8.94
C ARG A 275 19.96 1.11 10.01
N ASN A 276 20.81 2.10 9.75
CA ASN A 276 21.14 3.18 10.68
C ASN A 276 20.65 4.49 10.08
N VAL A 277 19.39 4.84 10.34
CA VAL A 277 18.91 6.18 10.05
C VAL A 277 19.09 6.98 11.33
N GLN A 278 19.96 8.00 11.27
CA GLN A 278 20.19 8.94 12.38
C GLN A 278 18.99 9.85 12.60
#